data_AF-A0AAV5WT11-F1
#
_entry.id   AF-A0AAV5WT11-F1
#
_cell.length_a   1.000
_cell.length_b   1.000
_cell.length_c   1.000
_cell.angle_alpha   90.00
_cell.angle_beta   90.00
_cell.angle_gamma   90.00
#
_symmetry.space_group_name_H-M   'P 1'
#
loop_
_entity.id
_entity.type
_entity.pdbx_description
1 polymer ?
#
loop_
_entity_poly.entity_id
_entity_poly.type
_entity_poly.pdbx_seq_one_letter_code
_entity_poly.pdbx_strand_id
1 'polypeptide(L)'
;MSNATFIHNGTISFAEDGDPPVPDPAPDAGLSGGAIAGIVIAAIVGTILLLLAAFFGYRWLKERRKNHGEYKPHEEEEEHAKNLPYLAPPSVEGLI
;
A
#
# COMPACT_ATOMS: atom_id res chain seq x y z
N MET A 1 -8.16 -45.68 54.89
CA MET A 1 -7.68 -44.74 53.85
C MET A 1 -8.08 -43.36 54.33
N SER A 2 -7.13 -42.54 54.76
CA SER A 2 -7.39 -41.23 55.36
C SER A 2 -7.34 -40.17 54.27
N ASN A 3 -8.47 -39.54 53.98
CA ASN A 3 -8.55 -38.43 53.03
C ASN A 3 -8.10 -37.12 53.68
N ALA A 4 -7.24 -36.37 52.99
CA ALA A 4 -6.82 -35.05 53.44
C ALA A 4 -7.85 -33.99 53.01
N THR A 5 -8.33 -33.19 53.97
CA THR A 5 -9.25 -32.08 53.71
C THR A 5 -8.46 -30.77 53.76
N PHE A 6 -8.51 -29.98 52.69
CA PHE A 6 -7.84 -28.68 52.61
C PHE A 6 -8.86 -27.57 52.39
N ILE A 7 -8.65 -26.43 53.06
CA ILE A 7 -9.45 -25.23 52.90
C ILE A 7 -8.59 -24.17 52.21
N HIS A 8 -9.02 -23.73 51.03
CA HIS A 8 -8.40 -22.60 50.33
C HIS A 8 -9.49 -21.65 49.83
N ASN A 9 -9.33 -20.36 50.12
CA ASN A 9 -10.18 -19.27 49.65
C ASN A 9 -11.69 -19.49 49.86
N GLY A 10 -12.07 -20.12 50.98
CA GLY A 10 -13.47 -20.36 51.36
C GLY A 10 -14.11 -21.61 50.75
N THR A 11 -13.38 -22.38 49.95
CA THR A 11 -13.86 -23.63 49.34
C THR A 11 -13.17 -24.83 49.99
N ILE A 12 -13.94 -25.88 50.30
CA ILE A 12 -13.42 -27.16 50.81
C ILE A 12 -13.20 -28.09 49.62
N SER A 13 -11.97 -28.52 49.41
CA SER A 13 -11.63 -29.55 48.42
C SER A 13 -11.14 -30.82 49.10
N PHE A 14 -11.60 -31.96 48.58
CA PHE A 14 -11.17 -33.29 49.00
C PHE A 14 -10.13 -33.79 47.99
N ALA A 15 -8.94 -34.16 48.47
CA ALA A 15 -7.95 -34.80 47.61
C ALA A 15 -8.40 -36.25 47.34
N GLU A 16 -8.82 -36.54 46.11
CA GLU A 16 -9.05 -37.90 45.62
C GLU A 16 -7.74 -38.40 45.00
N ASP A 17 -7.09 -39.37 45.64
CA ASP A 17 -5.90 -40.02 45.11
C ASP A 17 -6.33 -40.94 43.95
N GLY A 18 -6.28 -40.45 42.71
CA GLY A 18 -6.06 -41.35 41.56
C GLY A 18 -6.87 -41.16 40.29
N ASP A 19 -6.99 -39.95 39.75
CA ASP A 19 -7.12 -39.78 38.30
C ASP A 19 -5.75 -39.53 37.67
N PRO A 20 -5.34 -40.27 36.62
CA PRO A 20 -4.14 -39.93 35.87
C PRO A 20 -4.30 -38.51 35.30
N PRO A 21 -3.23 -37.70 35.26
CA PRO A 21 -3.32 -36.36 34.70
C PRO A 21 -3.76 -36.47 33.25
N VAL A 22 -5.00 -36.05 32.95
CA VAL A 22 -5.45 -35.85 31.58
C VAL A 22 -4.54 -34.77 31.00
N PRO A 23 -3.84 -35.03 29.89
CA PRO A 23 -3.00 -34.02 29.29
C PRO A 23 -3.89 -32.84 28.88
N ASP A 24 -3.56 -31.66 29.40
CA ASP A 24 -4.23 -30.43 29.00
C ASP A 24 -4.16 -30.29 27.47
N PRO A 25 -5.24 -29.84 26.81
CA PRO A 25 -5.22 -29.61 25.37
C PRO A 25 -4.06 -28.67 25.04
N ALA A 26 -3.23 -29.07 24.08
CA ALA A 26 -2.11 -28.27 23.63
C ALA A 26 -2.62 -26.88 23.20
N PRO A 27 -1.95 -25.78 23.59
CA PRO A 27 -2.40 -24.45 23.21
C PRO A 27 -2.36 -24.32 21.68
N ASP A 28 -3.49 -23.92 21.10
CA ASP A 28 -3.59 -23.67 19.66
C ASP A 28 -2.59 -22.57 19.27
N ALA A 29 -1.63 -22.89 18.41
CA ALA A 29 -0.58 -21.98 17.95
C ALA A 29 -1.10 -20.96 16.91
N GLY A 30 -2.21 -20.30 17.22
CA GLY A 30 -2.81 -19.25 16.41
C GLY A 30 -2.04 -17.93 16.51
N LEU A 31 -2.11 -17.14 15.44
CA LEU A 31 -1.60 -15.77 15.48
C LEU A 31 -2.41 -14.95 16.49
N SER A 32 -1.71 -14.13 17.29
CA SER A 32 -2.39 -13.24 18.23
C SER A 32 -3.33 -12.29 17.49
N GLY A 33 -4.44 -11.90 18.12
CA GLY A 33 -5.40 -10.95 17.53
C GLY A 33 -4.73 -9.64 17.11
N GLY A 34 -3.71 -9.18 17.85
CA GLY A 34 -2.91 -8.02 17.48
C GLY A 34 -2.08 -8.21 16.22
N ALA A 35 -1.49 -9.40 16.02
CA ALA A 35 -0.77 -9.72 14.79
C ALA A 35 -1.70 -9.74 13.58
N ILE A 36 -2.87 -10.37 13.71
CA ILE A 36 -3.89 -10.40 12.65
C ILE A 36 -4.34 -8.98 12.29
N ALA A 37 -4.65 -8.15 13.30
CA ALA A 37 -5.07 -6.76 13.08
C ALA A 37 -3.99 -5.94 12.35
N GLY A 38 -2.72 -6.09 12.74
CA GLY A 38 -1.60 -5.41 12.10
C GLY A 38 -1.45 -5.78 10.62
N ILE A 39 -1.54 -7.08 10.30
CA ILE A 39 -1.42 -7.57 8.92
C ILE A 39 -2.56 -7.01 8.05
N VAL A 40 -3.79 -6.99 8.55
CA VAL A 40 -4.95 -6.50 7.80
C VAL A 40 -4.80 -5.01 7.47
N ILE A 41 -4.40 -4.18 8.44
CA ILE A 41 -4.19 -2.74 8.21
C ILE A 41 -3.06 -2.52 7.20
N ALA A 42 -1.94 -3.23 7.36
CA ALA A 42 -0.81 -3.15 6.44
C ALA A 42 -1.19 -3.57 5.02
N ALA A 43 -1.99 -4.62 4.87
CA ALA A 43 -2.49 -5.07 3.57
C ALA A 43 -3.39 -4.02 2.91
N ILE A 44 -4.31 -3.39 3.66
CA ILE A 44 -5.20 -2.35 3.12
C ILE A 44 -4.38 -1.14 2.63
N VAL A 45 -3.53 -0.60 3.50
CA VAL A 45 -2.70 0.58 3.18
C VAL A 45 -1.72 0.26 2.05
N GLY A 46 -1.07 -0.90 2.11
CA GLY A 46 -0.16 -1.38 1.08
C GLY A 46 -0.84 -1.52 -0.28
N THR A 47 -2.07 -2.06 -0.31
CA THR A 47 -2.83 -2.18 -1.56
C THR A 47 -3.19 -0.81 -2.15
N ILE A 48 -3.63 0.14 -1.32
CA ILE A 48 -3.97 1.49 -1.77
C ILE A 48 -2.73 2.20 -2.35
N LEU A 49 -1.59 2.11 -1.66
CA LEU A 49 -0.33 2.67 -2.14
C LEU A 49 0.14 2.01 -3.44
N LEU A 50 0.02 0.68 -3.54
CA LEU A 50 0.38 -0.06 -4.74
C LEU A 50 -0.48 0.38 -5.94
N LEU A 51 -1.79 0.54 -5.75
CA LEU A 51 -2.70 1.01 -6.80
C LEU A 51 -2.39 2.45 -7.22
N LEU A 52 -2.10 3.34 -6.27
CA LEU A 52 -1.69 4.72 -6.58
C LEU A 52 -0.37 4.75 -7.35
N ALA A 53 0.63 3.98 -6.90
CA ALA A 53 1.92 3.88 -7.57
C ALA A 53 1.78 3.29 -8.98
N ALA A 54 0.97 2.24 -9.14
CA ALA A 54 0.67 1.64 -10.43
C ALA A 54 -0.08 2.61 -11.35
N PHE A 55 -1.04 3.37 -10.82
CA PHE A 55 -1.79 4.38 -11.59
C PHE A 55 -0.88 5.52 -12.05
N PHE A 56 -0.09 6.10 -11.15
CA PHE A 56 0.86 7.16 -11.51
C PHE A 56 1.96 6.66 -12.45
N GLY A 57 2.51 5.48 -12.20
CA GLY A 57 3.51 4.85 -13.05
C GLY A 57 2.96 4.56 -14.44
N TYR A 58 1.76 4.00 -14.54
CA TYR A 58 1.08 3.78 -15.82
C TYR A 58 0.79 5.09 -16.53
N ARG A 59 0.27 6.10 -15.83
CA ARG A 59 -0.02 7.40 -16.40
C ARG A 59 1.24 8.06 -16.93
N TRP A 60 2.30 8.10 -16.14
CA TRP A 60 3.59 8.70 -16.51
C TRP A 60 4.25 7.96 -17.66
N LEU A 61 4.22 6.62 -17.67
CA LEU A 61 4.75 5.82 -18.77
C LEU A 61 3.91 6.00 -20.04
N LYS A 62 2.59 6.15 -19.91
CA LYS A 62 1.68 6.44 -21.02
C LYS A 62 1.90 7.84 -21.59
N GLU A 63 2.11 8.86 -20.74
CA GLU A 63 2.50 10.20 -21.16
C GLU A 63 3.85 10.16 -21.90
N ARG A 64 4.84 9.43 -21.37
CA ARG A 64 6.14 9.25 -22.04
C ARG A 64 6.02 8.55 -23.39
N ARG A 65 5.13 7.57 -23.52
CA ARG A 65 4.90 6.87 -24.81
C ARG A 65 4.20 7.75 -25.85
N LYS A 66 3.50 8.80 -25.47
CA LYS A 66 2.86 9.74 -26.40
C LYS A 66 3.79 10.86 -26.88
N ASN A 67 4.86 11.13 -26.14
CA ASN A 67 5.78 12.24 -26.43
C ASN A 67 6.93 11.89 -27.39
N HIS A 68 6.89 10.73 -28.06
CA HIS A 68 7.89 10.31 -29.05
C HIS A 68 7.32 10.27 -30.48
N GLY A 69 6.46 11.22 -30.83
CA GLY A 69 5.92 11.29 -32.20
C GLY A 69 4.84 12.32 -32.48
N GLU A 70 4.28 13.00 -31.48
CA GLU A 70 3.45 14.18 -31.75
C GLU A 70 4.36 15.38 -32.06
N TYR A 71 4.85 15.43 -33.31
CA TYR A 71 5.28 16.68 -33.93
C TYR A 71 4.11 17.64 -33.78
N LYS A 72 4.32 18.72 -33.04
CA LYS A 72 3.34 19.80 -32.92
C LYS A 72 3.83 20.92 -33.82
N PRO A 73 3.53 20.89 -35.13
CA PRO A 73 4.04 21.84 -36.10
C PRO A 73 3.83 23.28 -35.64
N HIS A 74 2.67 23.58 -35.06
CA HIS A 74 2.37 24.92 -34.57
C HIS A 74 3.24 25.40 -33.40
N GLU A 75 3.61 24.52 -32.46
CA GLU A 75 4.42 24.93 -31.30
C GLU A 75 5.90 25.06 -31.70
N GLU A 76 6.39 24.14 -32.54
CA GLU A 76 7.78 24.14 -33.04
C GLU A 76 8.04 25.29 -34.02
N GLU A 77 7.09 25.62 -34.90
CA GLU A 77 7.17 26.77 -35.81
C GLU A 77 7.13 28.11 -35.06
N GLU A 78 6.32 28.23 -34.00
CA GLU A 78 6.26 29.45 -33.18
C GLU A 78 7.51 29.65 -32.32
N GLU A 79 8.10 28.60 -31.76
CA GLU A 79 9.38 28.70 -31.05
C GLU A 79 10.54 29.03 -31.99
N HIS A 80 10.52 28.49 -33.21
CA HIS A 80 11.49 28.85 -34.25
C HIS A 80 11.31 30.32 -34.66
N ALA A 81 10.08 30.79 -34.82
CA ALA A 81 9.73 32.19 -35.11
C ALA A 81 10.26 33.16 -34.04
N LYS A 82 10.21 32.77 -32.77
CA LYS A 82 10.67 33.59 -31.63
C LYS A 82 12.19 33.66 -31.48
N ASN A 83 12.92 32.65 -31.96
CA ASN A 83 14.38 32.58 -31.87
C ASN A 83 15.12 33.08 -33.12
N LEU A 84 14.42 33.61 -34.13
CA LEU A 84 15.08 34.23 -35.27
C LEU A 84 15.69 35.58 -34.88
N PRO A 85 16.90 35.89 -35.38
CA PRO A 85 17.41 37.26 -35.31
C PRO A 85 16.38 38.20 -35.94
N TYR A 86 16.26 39.42 -35.42
CA TYR A 86 15.33 40.41 -35.95
C TYR A 86 15.52 40.55 -37.48
N LEU A 87 14.57 40.01 -38.23
CA LEU A 87 14.47 40.22 -39.67
C LEU A 87 13.66 41.48 -39.87
N ALA A 88 14.14 42.36 -40.74
CA ALA A 88 13.34 43.50 -41.15
C ALA A 88 12.00 42.98 -41.70
N PRO A 89 10.85 43.50 -41.23
CA PRO A 89 9.56 43.06 -41.75
C PRO A 89 9.58 43.21 -43.28
N PRO A 90 9.05 42.23 -44.03
CA PRO A 90 8.97 42.34 -45.48
C PRO A 90 8.24 43.65 -45.82
N SER A 91 8.84 44.42 -46.74
CA SER A 91 8.30 45.71 -47.13
C SER A 91 6.87 45.52 -47.62
N VAL A 92 5.95 46.26 -47.00
CA VAL A 92 4.53 46.32 -47.36
C VAL A 92 4.32 46.92 -48.78
N GLU A 93 5.41 47.34 -49.42
CA GLU A 93 5.50 47.98 -50.72
C GLU A 93 5.14 47.05 -51.90
N GLY A 94 4.89 45.76 -51.66
CA GLY A 94 4.41 44.81 -52.69
C GLY A 94 2.95 44.37 -52.52
N LEU A 95 2.19 44.93 -51.56
CA LEU A 95 0.81 44.53 -51.25
C LEU A 95 -0.26 45.51 -51.79
N ILE A 96 -0.01 46.08 -52.96
CA ILE A 96 -0.95 46.87 -53.75
C ILE A 96 -0.89 46.45 -55.22
#